data_AF-A0A9W7Z6I3-F1
#
_entry.id   AF-A0A9W7Z6I3-F1
#
_cell.length_a   1.000
_cell.length_b   1.000
_cell.length_c   1.000
_cell.angle_alpha   90.00
_cell.angle_beta   90.00
_cell.angle_gamma   90.00
#
_symmetry.space_group_name_H-M   'P 1'
#
loop_
_entity.id
_entity.type
_entity.pdbx_description
1 polymer ?
#
loop_
_entity_poly.entity_id
_entity_poly.type
_entity_poly.pdbx_seq_one_letter_code
_entity_poly.pdbx_strand_id
1 'polypeptide(L)' 'ADQVADEAMTSHYSLRQSARIKRNAPEEASTGGSASQFIVISLKQALFERAQSLVGIYRDQAQNSSQVLTLDLDQFSS' A
#
# COMPACT_ATOMS: atom_id res chain seq x y z
N ALA A 1 14.47 21.02 -13.13
CA ALA A 1 14.08 19.89 -13.98
C ALA A 1 14.03 18.67 -13.09
N ASP A 2 12.91 18.01 -12.80
CA ASP A 2 11.53 18.18 -13.22
C ASP A 2 10.67 17.45 -12.17
N GLN A 3 10.47 18.06 -10.99
CA GLN A 3 9.85 17.40 -9.83
C GLN A 3 8.44 16.87 -10.14
N VAL A 4 7.72 17.59 -10.99
CA VAL A 4 6.35 17.25 -11.41
C VAL A 4 6.35 15.99 -12.29
N ALA A 5 7.36 15.81 -13.14
CA ALA A 5 7.49 14.62 -13.97
C ALA A 5 7.84 13.37 -13.13
N ASP A 6 8.70 13.51 -12.13
CA ASP A 6 9.05 12.40 -11.22
C ASP A 6 7.85 11.94 -10.36
N GLU A 7 7.05 12.89 -9.87
CA GLU A 7 5.83 12.61 -9.11
C GLU A 7 4.78 11.89 -9.98
N ALA A 8 4.55 12.39 -11.20
CA ALA A 8 3.62 11.77 -12.14
C ALA A 8 4.08 10.36 -12.57
N MET A 9 5.38 10.17 -12.81
CA MET A 9 5.95 8.88 -13.21
C MET A 9 5.85 7.86 -12.06
N THR A 10 6.15 8.28 -10.82
CA THR A 10 6.05 7.43 -9.64
C THR A 10 4.61 7.00 -9.38
N SER A 11 3.66 7.93 -9.44
CA SER A 11 2.23 7.62 -9.31
C SER A 11 1.74 6.64 -10.38
N HIS A 12 2.18 6.79 -11.64
CA HIS A 12 1.82 5.89 -12.73
C HIS A 12 2.37 4.47 -12.56
N TYR A 13 3.63 4.34 -12.13
CA TYR A 13 4.26 3.04 -11.87
C TYR A 13 3.61 2.31 -10.68
N SER A 14 3.25 3.03 -9.62
CA SER A 14 2.59 2.46 -8.45
C SER A 14 1.20 1.89 -8.78
N LEU A 15 0.41 2.61 -9.59
CA LEU A 15 -0.91 2.13 -10.02
C LEU A 15 -0.83 0.82 -10.81
N ARG A 16 0.17 0.68 -11.70
CA ARG A 16 0.31 -0.49 -12.58
C ARG A 16 0.79 -1.76 -11.86
N GLN A 17 1.40 -1.64 -10.69
CA GLN A 17 1.96 -2.78 -9.94
C GLN A 17 1.16 -3.18 -8.70
N SER A 18 0.03 -2.53 -8.45
CA SER A 18 -0.80 -2.81 -7.28
C SER A 18 -1.84 -3.90 -7.56
N ALA A 19 -2.01 -4.84 -6.63
CA ALA A 19 -3.12 -5.77 -6.66
C ALA A 19 -4.36 -5.11 -6.06
N ARG A 20 -5.46 -5.03 -6.82
CA ARG A 20 -6.73 -4.47 -6.35
C ARG A 20 -7.55 -5.54 -5.65
N ILE A 21 -7.94 -5.29 -4.41
CA ILE A 21 -8.87 -6.16 -3.68
C ILE A 21 -10.30 -5.77 -4.03
N LYS A 22 -11.04 -6.69 -4.65
CA LYS A 22 -12.50 -6.58 -4.78
C LYS A 22 -13.13 -7.27 -3.59
N ARG A 23 -13.73 -6.52 -2.67
CA ARG A 23 -14.65 -7.10 -1.68
C ARG A 23 -15.99 -7.35 -2.38
N ASN A 24 -16.58 -8.53 -2.19
CA ASN A 24 -17.98 -8.78 -2.54
C ASN A 24 -18.84 -7.95 -1.57
N ALA A 25 -19.15 -6.71 -1.96
CA ALA A 25 -20.17 -5.94 -1.26
C ALA A 25 -21.54 -6.46 -1.70
N PRO A 26 -22.50 -6.66 -0.77
CA PRO A 26 -23.88 -6.94 -1.16
C PRO A 26 -24.40 -5.79 -2.04
N GLU A 27 -25.19 -6.13 -3.05
CA GLU A 27 -25.61 -5.27 -4.17
C GLU A 27 -26.30 -3.95 -3.73
N GLU A 28 -26.75 -3.85 -2.49
CA GLU A 28 -27.49 -2.69 -1.97
C GLU A 28 -26.65 -1.68 -1.15
N ALA A 29 -25.34 -1.85 -1.03
CA ALA A 29 -24.49 -0.84 -0.39
C ALA A 29 -24.16 0.34 -1.35
N SER A 30 -25.19 0.96 -1.93
CA SER A 30 -25.07 2.02 -2.95
C SER A 30 -25.10 3.45 -2.39
N THR A 31 -24.76 3.69 -1.11
CA THR A 31 -24.74 5.07 -0.58
C THR A 31 -23.61 5.38 0.43
N GLY A 32 -22.49 4.66 0.41
CA GLY A 32 -21.41 4.99 1.35
C GLY A 32 -20.05 4.38 1.05
N GLY A 33 -19.27 5.04 0.19
CA GLY A 33 -17.80 5.04 0.24
C GLY A 33 -17.09 3.68 0.20
N SER A 34 -17.23 2.89 -0.86
CA SER A 34 -16.32 1.76 -1.09
C SER A 34 -14.97 2.27 -1.61
N ALA A 35 -14.12 2.79 -0.71
CA ALA A 35 -12.74 3.11 -1.05
C ALA A 35 -12.05 1.85 -1.60
N SER A 36 -11.40 1.97 -2.76
CA SER A 36 -10.71 0.83 -3.37
C SER A 36 -9.45 0.53 -2.59
N GLN A 37 -9.27 -0.73 -2.17
CA GLN A 37 -8.10 -1.17 -1.43
C GLN A 37 -7.06 -1.79 -2.37
N PHE A 38 -5.81 -1.44 -2.13
CA PHE A 38 -4.66 -1.91 -2.90
C PHE A 38 -3.61 -2.50 -1.96
N ILE A 39 -2.98 -3.60 -2.38
CA ILE A 39 -1.77 -4.13 -1.75
C ILE A 39 -0.60 -3.96 -2.73
N VAL A 40 0.48 -3.34 -2.25
CA VAL A 40 1.73 -3.19 -2.97
C VAL A 40 2.82 -3.97 -2.24
N ILE A 41 3.44 -4.94 -2.91
CA ILE A 41 4.60 -5.68 -2.40
C ILE A 41 5.81 -5.23 -3.20
N SER A 42 6.73 -4.52 -2.56
CA SER A 42 7.87 -3.90 -3.23
C SER A 42 9.04 -3.75 -2.27
N LEU A 43 10.26 -3.85 -2.80
CA LEU A 43 11.49 -3.47 -2.10
C LEU A 43 11.94 -2.03 -2.44
N LYS A 44 11.30 -1.38 -3.42
CA LYS A 44 11.58 0.00 -3.83
C LYS A 44 10.67 0.97 -3.09
N GLN A 45 11.26 1.88 -2.31
CA GLN A 45 10.57 2.87 -1.48
C GLN A 45 9.54 3.71 -2.25
N ALA A 46 9.90 4.19 -3.45
CA ALA A 46 9.02 5.02 -4.28
C ALA A 46 7.63 4.39 -4.58
N LEU A 47 7.50 3.06 -4.49
CA LEU A 47 6.24 2.38 -4.76
C LEU A 47 5.31 2.29 -3.53
N PHE A 48 5.83 2.51 -2.31
CA PHE A 48 5.06 2.45 -1.07
C PHE A 48 5.16 3.72 -0.21
N GLU A 49 5.85 4.76 -0.68
CA GLU A 49 6.02 6.03 0.05
C GLU A 49 4.69 6.76 0.34
N ARG A 50 3.67 6.55 -0.51
CA ARG A 50 2.32 7.13 -0.35
C ARG A 50 1.31 6.13 0.25
N ALA A 51 1.77 5.04 0.83
CA ALA A 51 0.88 4.08 1.49
C ALA A 51 0.30 4.69 2.79
N GLN A 52 -0.91 4.27 3.18
CA GLN A 52 -1.51 4.64 4.47
C GLN A 52 -0.86 3.88 5.64
N SER A 53 -0.40 2.66 5.38
CA SER A 53 0.24 1.80 6.38
C SER A 53 1.29 0.92 5.73
N LEU A 54 2.32 0.55 6.49
CA LEU A 54 3.33 -0.42 6.08
C LEU A 54 3.19 -1.73 6.84
N VAL A 55 3.39 -2.83 6.13
CA VAL A 55 3.48 -4.18 6.71
C VAL A 55 4.90 -4.69 6.45
N GLY A 56 5.74 -4.68 7.47
CA GLY A 56 7.07 -5.24 7.43
C GLY A 56 7.03 -6.74 7.74
N ILE A 57 7.61 -7.56 6.87
CA ILE A 57 7.76 -9.00 7.10
C ILE A 57 9.24 -9.28 7.31
N TYR A 58 9.59 -9.93 8.42
CA TYR A 58 10.95 -10.34 8.73
C TYR A 58 11.00 -11.81 9.14
N ARG A 59 12.21 -12.40 9.13
CA ARG A 59 12.39 -13.79 9.55
C ARG A 59 12.91 -13.87 10.98
N ASP A 60 12.19 -14.57 11.83
CA ASP A 60 12.69 -15.06 13.10
C ASP A 60 13.50 -16.34 12.85
N GLN A 61 14.83 -16.23 12.98
CA GLN A 61 15.74 -17.35 12.75
C GLN A 61 15.67 -18.40 13.86
N ALA A 62 15.34 -18.02 15.09
CA ALA A 62 15.25 -18.96 16.21
C ALA A 62 14.04 -19.90 16.06
N GLN A 63 12.94 -19.37 15.52
CA GLN A 63 11.69 -20.11 15.31
C GLN A 63 11.50 -20.62 13.88
N ASN A 64 12.47 -20.35 12.98
CA ASN A 64 12.37 -20.63 11.55
C ASN A 64 11.02 -20.17 10.94
N SER A 65 10.57 -18.97 11.31
CA SER A 65 9.25 -18.45 10.96
C SER A 65 9.32 -17.02 10.43
N SER A 66 8.31 -16.62 9.66
CA SER A 66 8.12 -15.22 9.29
C SER A 66 7.25 -14.53 10.35
N GLN A 67 7.62 -13.31 10.71
CA GLN A 67 6.91 -12.46 11.64
C GLN A 67 6.53 -11.13 10.96
N VAL A 68 5.51 -10.47 11.49
CA VAL A 68 4.91 -9.26 10.92
C VAL A 68 5.01 -8.09 11.89
N LEU A 69 5.39 -6.93 11.38
CA LEU A 69 5.30 -5.63 12.04
C LEU A 69 4.40 -4.71 11.22
N THR A 70 3.50 -3.99 11.86
CA THR A 70 2.60 -3.03 11.20
C THR A 70 2.93 -1.61 11.67
N LEU A 71 2.97 -0.66 10.73
CA LEU A 71 3.14 0.75 11.01
C LEU A 71 2.02 1.53 10.33
N ASP A 72 1.33 2.35 11.11
CA ASP A 72 0.33 3.30 10.62
C ASP A 72 1.04 4.63 10.30
N LEU A 73 1.03 5.03 9.03
CA LEU A 73 1.77 6.20 8.54
C LEU A 73 1.00 7.50 8.71
N ASP A 74 -0.33 7.43 8.86
CA ASP A 74 -1.16 8.62 9.06
C ASP A 74 -0.79 9.34 10.38
N GLN A 75 -0.21 8.61 11.34
CA GLN A 75 0.33 9.16 12.59
C GLN A 75 1.56 10.07 12.42
N PHE A 76 2.20 10.06 11.25
CA PHE A 76 3.44 10.81 10.97
C PHE A 76 3.27 11.90 9.90
N SER A 77 2.07 12.06 9.34
CA SER A 77 1.74 13.13 8.39
C SER A 77 1.29 14.39 9.14
N SER A 78 2.23 15.11 9.78
CA SER A 78 2.01 16.43 10.42
C SER A 78 2.31 17.59 9.48
#